data_AF-A0A9E5IWF4-F1
#
_entry.id   AF-A0A9E5IWF4-F1
#
_cell.length_a   1.000
_cell.length_b   1.000
_cell.length_c   1.000
_cell.angle_alpha   90.00
_cell.angle_beta   90.00
_cell.angle_gamma   90.00
#
_symmetry.space_group_name_H-M   'P 1'
#
loop_
_entity.id
_entity.type
_entity.pdbx_description
1 polymer ?
#
loop_
_entity_poly.entity_id
_entity_poly.type
_entity_poly.pdbx_seq_one_letter_code
_entity_poly.pdbx_strand_id
1 'polypeptide(L)' 'MKVHAWPFAGAIDLVEESQGWVQRHRLENWRYLGTWCSKSAQLPVTLQQSFDLDTYKILVKPIMLGTARLESVN' A
#
# COMPACT_ATOMS: atom_id res chain seq x y z
N MET A 1 -7.06 11.98 -17.92
CA MET A 1 -7.57 11.27 -16.72
C MET A 1 -7.24 12.11 -15.50
N LYS A 2 -8.20 12.35 -14.60
CA LYS A 2 -7.93 13.02 -13.31
C LYS A 2 -7.72 11.95 -12.26
N VAL A 3 -6.64 12.04 -11.49
CA VAL A 3 -6.33 11.14 -10.37
C VAL A 3 -6.46 11.90 -9.07
N HIS A 4 -6.90 11.22 -8.01
CA HIS A 4 -6.82 11.81 -6.68
C HIS A 4 -5.34 11.92 -6.26
N ALA A 5 -4.98 13.06 -5.68
CA ALA A 5 -3.66 13.22 -5.07
C ALA A 5 -3.48 12.20 -3.93
N TRP A 6 -2.24 11.81 -3.68
CA TRP A 6 -1.91 10.98 -2.53
C TRP A 6 -2.33 11.71 -1.24
N PRO A 7 -3.18 11.12 -0.39
CA PRO A 7 -3.80 11.85 0.73
C PRO A 7 -2.93 11.86 2.00
N PHE A 8 -1.76 11.21 1.98
CA PHE A 8 -0.89 11.08 3.15
C PHE A 8 0.41 11.86 2.95
N ALA A 9 1.04 12.28 4.05
CA ALA A 9 2.30 13.05 4.01
C ALA A 9 3.51 12.21 3.56
N GLY A 10 3.42 10.89 3.60
CA GLY A 10 4.50 9.97 3.22
C GLY A 10 3.97 8.55 3.01
N ALA A 11 4.86 7.58 3.16
CA ALA A 11 4.54 6.16 3.04
C ALA A 11 3.54 5.69 4.12
N ILE A 12 2.68 4.76 3.72
CA ILE A 12 1.76 4.04 4.59
C ILE A 12 1.87 2.54 4.34
N ASP A 13 1.47 1.73 5.32
CA ASP A 13 1.27 0.30 5.13
C ASP A 13 -0.24 0.02 5.03
N LEU A 14 -0.66 -0.63 3.94
CA LEU A 14 -1.93 -1.34 3.87
C LEU A 14 -1.77 -2.67 4.61
N VAL A 15 -2.57 -2.89 5.65
CA VAL A 15 -2.47 -4.05 6.53
C VAL A 15 -3.60 -5.03 6.24
N GLU A 16 -3.22 -6.25 5.85
CA GLU A 16 -4.14 -7.37 5.66
C GLU A 16 -3.87 -8.44 6.70
N GLU A 17 -4.92 -9.00 7.27
CA GLU A 17 -4.83 -10.07 8.25
C GLU A 17 -5.78 -11.22 7.89
N SER A 18 -5.25 -12.43 7.83
CA SER A 18 -6.03 -13.64 7.59
C SER A 18 -5.44 -14.83 8.31
N GLN A 19 -6.24 -15.54 9.10
CA GLN A 19 -5.83 -16.76 9.82
C GLN A 19 -4.55 -16.56 10.68
N GLY A 20 -4.37 -15.38 11.27
CA GLY A 20 -3.17 -15.02 12.05
C GLY A 20 -1.91 -14.78 11.21
N TRP A 21 -2.04 -14.53 9.91
CA TRP A 21 -0.99 -14.05 9.02
C TRP A 21 -1.23 -12.57 8.79
N VAL A 22 -0.21 -11.75 9.01
CA VAL A 22 -0.26 -10.32 8.74
C VAL A 22 0.63 -10.01 7.55
N GLN A 23 0.07 -9.32 6.56
CA GLN A 23 0.82 -8.73 5.46
C GLN A 23 0.69 -7.22 5.51
N ARG A 24 1.81 -6.55 5.23
CA ARG A 24 1.90 -5.09 5.18
C ARG A 24 2.44 -4.71 3.83
N HIS A 25 1.59 -4.07 3.03
CA HIS A 25 1.93 -3.59 1.71
C HIS A 25 2.27 -2.11 1.82
N ARG A 26 3.56 -1.79 1.69
CA ARG A 26 4.05 -0.42 1.76
C ARG A 26 3.71 0.32 0.48
N LEU A 27 3.13 1.50 0.63
CA LEU A 27 2.66 2.35 -0.46
C LEU A 27 3.12 3.79 -0.24
N GLU A 28 3.52 4.47 -1.31
CA GLU A 28 3.79 5.91 -1.26
C GLU A 28 3.54 6.54 -2.63
N ASN A 29 2.79 7.65 -2.67
CA ASN A 29 2.47 8.35 -3.91
C ASN A 29 1.82 7.44 -4.97
N TRP A 30 0.91 6.56 -4.53
CA TRP A 30 0.27 5.51 -5.35
C TRP A 30 1.21 4.44 -5.90
N ARG A 31 2.44 4.34 -5.41
CA ARG A 31 3.40 3.31 -5.80
C ARG A 31 3.43 2.22 -4.75
N TYR A 32 3.43 0.98 -5.19
CA TYR A 32 3.72 -0.16 -4.33
C TYR A 32 5.24 -0.29 -4.14
N LEU A 33 5.67 -0.20 -2.89
CA LEU A 33 7.08 -0.22 -2.49
C LEU A 33 7.51 -1.57 -1.93
N GLY A 34 6.56 -2.40 -1.49
CA GLY A 34 6.85 -3.77 -1.15
C GLY A 34 5.91 -4.41 -0.15
N THR A 35 6.17 -5.68 0.17
CA THR A 35 5.41 -6.44 1.15
C THR A 35 6.32 -6.98 2.23
N TRP A 36 5.92 -6.73 3.47
CA TRP A 36 6.37 -7.49 4.63
C TRP A 36 5.29 -8.49 5.03
N CYS A 37 5.68 -9.67 5.48
CA CYS A 37 4.78 -10.72 5.94
C CYS A 37 5.26 -11.25 7.28
N SER A 38 4.35 -11.50 8.21
CA SER A 38 4.67 -12.02 9.54
C SER A 38 5.22 -13.46 9.52
N LYS A 39 5.02 -14.20 8.42
CA LYS A 39 5.37 -15.62 8.30
C LYS A 39 6.31 -15.95 7.14
N SER A 40 6.78 -14.94 6.40
CA SER A 40 7.78 -15.14 5.35
C SER A 40 8.83 -14.05 5.38
N ALA A 41 9.98 -14.30 4.74
CA ALA A 41 10.95 -13.25 4.48
C ALA A 41 10.31 -12.13 3.64
N GLN A 42 10.87 -10.93 3.77
CA GLN A 42 10.50 -9.80 2.91
C GLN A 42 10.75 -10.16 1.46
N LEU A 43 9.77 -9.90 0.60
CA LEU A 43 9.93 -10.11 -0.83
C LEU A 43 10.76 -8.95 -1.41
N PRO A 44 11.80 -9.24 -2.21
CA PRO A 44 12.54 -8.19 -2.90
C PRO A 44 11.59 -7.47 -3.85
N VAL A 45 11.61 -6.14 -3.80
CA VAL A 45 10.76 -5.30 -4.65
C VAL A 45 11.64 -4.45 -5.53
N THR A 46 11.37 -4.51 -6.83
CA THR A 46 11.91 -3.54 -7.77
C THR A 46 11.19 -2.22 -7.52
N LEU A 47 11.91 -1.25 -6.96
CA LEU A 47 11.36 0.08 -6.71
C LEU A 47 10.91 0.71 -8.04
N GLN A 48 9.59 0.77 -8.24
CA GLN A 48 9.02 1.48 -9.35
C GLN A 48 9.08 2.97 -9.05
N GLN A 49 9.80 3.73 -9.89
CA GLN A 49 9.98 5.17 -9.66
C GLN A 49 8.77 5.99 -10.10
N SER A 50 7.96 5.47 -11.02
CA SER A 50 6.78 6.15 -11.58
C SER A 50 5.49 5.77 -10.87
N PHE A 51 4.46 6.61 -11.05
CA PHE A 51 3.09 6.31 -10.67
C PHE A 51 2.62 4.94 -11.20
N ASP A 52 1.94 4.18 -10.35
CA ASP A 52 1.37 2.87 -10.67
C ASP A 52 -0.16 2.99 -10.79
N LEU A 53 -0.66 2.86 -12.02
CA LEU A 53 -2.08 2.99 -12.32
C LEU A 53 -2.91 1.84 -11.75
N ASP A 54 -2.34 0.64 -11.66
CA ASP A 54 -3.07 -0.53 -11.18
C ASP A 54 -3.22 -0.46 -9.67
N THR A 55 -2.14 -0.11 -8.96
CA THR A 55 -2.20 0.22 -7.53
C THR A 55 -3.25 1.30 -7.24
N TYR A 56 -3.26 2.39 -8.03
CA TYR A 56 -4.28 3.44 -7.89
C TYR A 56 -5.70 2.91 -8.10
N LYS A 57 -5.97 2.17 -9.18
CA LYS A 57 -7.32 1.67 -9.49
C LYS A 57 -7.85 0.72 -8.42
N ILE A 58 -6.98 -0.11 -7.85
CA ILE A 58 -7.33 -1.05 -6.79
C ILE A 58 -7.62 -0.30 -5.49
N LEU A 59 -6.77 0.65 -5.12
CA LEU A 59 -6.76 1.20 -3.76
C LEU A 59 -7.45 2.55 -3.58
N VAL A 60 -7.69 3.31 -4.65
CA VAL A 60 -8.26 4.66 -4.53
C VAL A 60 -9.59 4.65 -3.77
N LYS A 61 -10.49 3.70 -4.06
CA LYS A 61 -11.78 3.60 -3.37
C LYS A 61 -11.63 3.21 -1.90
N PRO A 62 -10.97 2.08 -1.54
CA PRO A 62 -10.90 1.69 -0.14
C PRO A 62 -10.07 2.65 0.73
N ILE A 63 -9.09 3.36 0.15
CA ILE A 63 -8.36 4.42 0.86
C ILE A 63 -9.25 5.64 1.09
N MET A 64 -9.90 6.16 0.05
CA MET A 64 -10.71 7.39 0.17
C MET A 64 -11.98 7.19 1.01
N LEU A 65 -12.52 5.97 1.04
CA LEU A 65 -13.68 5.62 1.85
C LEU A 65 -13.30 5.08 3.24
N GLY A 66 -12.01 4.92 3.54
CA GLY A 66 -11.54 4.40 4.83
C GLY A 66 -11.94 2.95 5.11
N THR A 67 -12.16 2.13 4.08
CA THR A 67 -12.53 0.71 4.25
C THR A 67 -11.33 -0.22 4.26
N ALA A 68 -10.15 0.26 3.89
CA ALA A 68 -8.88 -0.43 4.08
C ALA A 68 -8.29 -0.11 5.46
N ARG A 69 -7.66 -1.10 6.10
CA ARG A 69 -6.86 -0.87 7.31
C ARG A 69 -5.50 -0.33 6.90
N LEU A 70 -5.22 0.91 7.28
CA LEU A 70 -3.98 1.61 6.97
C LEU A 70 -3.24 1.98 8.25
N GLU A 71 -1.92 1.88 8.24
CA GLU A 71 -1.06 2.27 9.36
C GLU A 71 0.10 3.15 8.85
N SER A 72 0.50 4.16 9.64
CA SER A 72 1.66 5.00 9.31
C SER A 72 2.95 4.19 9.41
N VAL A 73 3.91 4.49 8.52
CA VAL A 73 5.28 3.97 8.66
C VAL A 73 6.01 4.84 9.69
N ASN A 74 6.43 4.23 10.80
CA ASN A 74 7.33 4.86 11.77
C ASN A 74 8.79 4.79 11.33
#